data_AF-A0A2N3DB30-F1
#
_entry.id   AF-A0A2N3DB30-F1
#
_cell.length_a   1.000
_cell.length_b   1.000
_cell.length_c   1.000
_cell.angle_alpha   90.00
_cell.angle_beta   90.00
_cell.angle_gamma   90.00
#
_symmetry.space_group_name_H-M   'P 1'
#
loop_
_entity.id
_entity.type
_entity.pdbx_description
1 polymer ?
#
loop_
_entity_poly.entity_id
_entity_poly.type
_entity_poly.pdbx_seq_one_letter_code
_entity_poly.pdbx_strand_id
1 'polypeptide(L)' 'MSVSEDIDDFEGEYRVGAKVIEMAERVQTADKVVPGAQAKWGSEMDGVEFDVVVSVRRK' A
#
# COMPACT_ATOMS: atom_id res chain seq x y z
N MET A 1 -17.64 7.42 28.24
CA MET A 1 -17.07 6.27 27.52
C MET A 1 -16.82 6.76 26.11
N SER A 2 -15.58 7.11 25.82
CA SER A 2 -15.12 7.58 24.51
C SER A 2 -13.76 6.91 24.31
N VAL A 3 -13.81 5.63 23.95
CA VAL A 3 -12.67 4.75 23.62
C VAL A 3 -13.10 3.97 22.37
N SER A 4 -13.66 4.68 21.39
CA SER A 4 -14.19 4.09 20.17
C SER A 4 -13.65 4.75 18.90
N GLU A 5 -13.23 6.02 18.94
CA GLU A 5 -12.71 6.70 17.74
C GLU A 5 -11.24 6.32 17.44
N ASP A 6 -10.38 6.17 18.45
CA ASP A 6 -8.94 5.86 18.22
C ASP A 6 -8.66 4.43 17.70
N ILE A 7 -9.63 3.50 17.85
CA ILE A 7 -9.45 2.10 17.43
C ILE A 7 -9.75 1.93 15.94
N ASP A 8 -10.69 2.70 15.39
CA ASP A 8 -11.07 2.65 13.98
C ASP A 8 -9.98 3.26 13.06
N ASP A 9 -9.32 4.34 13.48
CA ASP A 9 -8.23 4.98 12.71
C ASP A 9 -7.02 4.05 12.53
N PHE A 10 -6.68 3.28 13.56
CA PHE A 10 -5.56 2.34 13.54
C PHE A 10 -5.76 1.20 12.53
N GLU A 11 -7.01 0.82 12.25
CA GLU A 11 -7.32 -0.27 11.32
C GLU A 11 -7.15 0.18 9.86
N GLY A 12 -7.48 1.43 9.53
CA GLY A 12 -7.29 2.01 8.21
C GLY A 12 -5.81 2.10 7.81
N GLU A 13 -4.99 2.66 8.69
CA GLU A 13 -3.54 2.80 8.50
C GLU A 13 -2.85 1.45 8.33
N TYR A 14 -3.22 0.48 9.18
CA TYR A 14 -2.68 -0.87 9.11
C TYR A 14 -3.00 -1.56 7.78
N ARG A 15 -4.22 -1.37 7.25
CA ARG A 15 -4.62 -1.94 5.95
C ARG A 15 -3.77 -1.42 4.79
N VAL A 16 -3.45 -0.13 4.77
CA VAL A 16 -2.58 0.45 3.72
C VAL A 16 -1.18 -0.13 3.82
N GLY A 17 -0.60 -0.18 5.03
CA GLY A 17 0.72 -0.76 5.26
C GLY A 17 0.82 -2.22 4.81
N ALA A 18 -0.16 -3.05 5.20
CA ALA A 18 -0.25 -4.44 4.77
C ALA A 18 -0.35 -4.57 3.24
N LYS A 19 -1.14 -3.70 2.59
CA LYS A 19 -1.27 -3.71 1.13
C LYS A 19 0.02 -3.33 0.41
N VAL A 20 0.76 -2.35 0.94
CA VAL A 20 2.07 -1.97 0.39
C VAL A 20 3.05 -3.13 0.45
N ILE A 21 3.09 -3.88 1.56
CA ILE A 21 3.95 -5.07 1.71
C ILE A 21 3.56 -6.14 0.68
N GLU A 22 2.27 -6.47 0.59
CA GLU A 22 1.74 -7.44 -0.39
C GLU A 22 2.13 -7.06 -1.83
N MET A 23 1.96 -5.78 -2.21
CA MET A 23 2.31 -5.31 -3.55
C MET A 23 3.83 -5.29 -3.78
N ALA A 24 4.64 -5.00 -2.76
CA ALA A 24 6.09 -5.05 -2.86
C ALA A 24 6.60 -6.47 -3.16
N GLU A 25 6.04 -7.50 -2.52
CA GLU A 25 6.39 -8.91 -2.80
C GLU A 25 6.03 -9.31 -4.23
N ARG A 26 4.85 -8.88 -4.69
CA ARG A 26 4.39 -9.14 -6.07
C ARG A 26 5.25 -8.43 -7.10
N VAL A 27 5.54 -7.14 -6.90
CA VAL A 27 6.33 -6.37 -7.85
C VAL A 27 7.78 -6.84 -7.87
N GLN A 28 8.34 -7.26 -6.73
CA GLN A 28 9.66 -7.88 -6.67
C GLN A 28 9.72 -9.15 -7.53
N THR A 29 8.66 -9.96 -7.53
CA THR A 29 8.58 -11.16 -8.36
C THR A 29 8.44 -10.80 -9.84
N ALA A 30 7.55 -9.85 -10.16
CA ALA A 30 7.33 -9.39 -11.53
C ALA A 30 8.59 -8.75 -12.14
N ASP A 31 9.35 -7.96 -11.37
CA ASP A 31 10.56 -7.27 -11.85
C ASP A 31 11.68 -8.23 -12.31
N LYS A 32 11.69 -9.46 -11.80
CA LYS A 32 12.64 -10.51 -12.23
C LYS A 32 12.40 -10.97 -13.66
N VAL A 33 11.16 -10.88 -14.13
CA VAL A 33 10.74 -11.30 -15.48
C VAL A 33 10.59 -10.10 -16.40
N VAL A 34 10.03 -9.01 -15.88
CA VAL A 34 9.79 -7.74 -16.59
C VAL A 34 10.45 -6.61 -15.82
N PRO A 35 11.73 -6.31 -16.10
CA PRO A 35 12.44 -5.19 -15.51
C PRO A 35 11.68 -3.87 -15.60
N GLY A 36 11.52 -3.18 -14.47
CA GLY A 36 10.79 -1.92 -14.37
C GLY A 36 9.28 -2.09 -14.14
N ALA A 37 8.80 -3.29 -13.86
CA ALA A 37 7.41 -3.52 -13.48
C ALA A 37 6.99 -2.67 -12.27
N GLN A 38 5.73 -2.22 -12.27
CA GLN A 38 5.15 -1.41 -11.20
C GLN A 38 3.80 -2.00 -10.77
N ALA A 39 3.50 -1.91 -9.48
CA ALA A 39 2.15 -2.11 -8.96
C ALA A 39 1.49 -0.75 -8.76
N LYS A 40 0.24 -0.59 -9.20
CA LYS A 40 -0.53 0.66 -9.11
C LYS A 40 -1.94 0.37 -8.64
N TRP A 41 -2.43 1.14 -7.67
CA TRP A 41 -3.82 1.10 -7.23
C TRP A 41 -4.22 2.43 -6.57
N GLY A 42 -5.52 2.69 -6.48
CA GLY A 42 -6.08 3.82 -5.74
C GLY A 42 -6.40 3.42 -4.29
N SER A 43 -6.15 4.32 -3.34
CA SER A 43 -6.52 4.17 -1.94
C SER A 43 -7.17 5.45 -1.42
N GLU A 44 -8.23 5.32 -0.64
CA GLU A 44 -8.87 6.45 0.05
C GLU A 44 -8.46 6.45 1.52
N MET A 45 -8.10 7.62 2.05
CA MET A 45 -7.81 7.83 3.47
C MET A 45 -8.26 9.23 3.87
N ASP A 46 -9.03 9.35 4.95
CA ASP A 46 -9.58 10.62 5.45
C ASP A 46 -10.32 11.44 4.38
N GLY A 47 -11.03 10.75 3.48
CA GLY A 47 -11.76 11.35 2.36
C GLY A 47 -10.87 11.89 1.23
N VAL A 48 -9.59 11.55 1.22
CA VAL A 48 -8.64 11.90 0.16
C VAL A 48 -8.28 10.66 -0.65
N GLU A 49 -8.39 10.75 -1.97
CA GLU A 49 -7.95 9.70 -2.90
C GLU A 49 -6.46 9.84 -3.23
N PHE A 50 -5.73 8.73 -3.12
CA PHE A 50 -4.31 8.63 -3.42
C PHE A 50 -4.06 7.58 -4.49
N ASP A 51 -3.30 7.94 -5.52
CA ASP A 51 -2.68 6.98 -6.43
C ASP A 51 -1.40 6.45 -5.80
N VAL A 52 -1.38 5.15 -5.49
CA VAL A 52 -0.21 4.48 -4.91
C VAL A 52 0.55 3.74 -6.02
N VAL A 53 1.86 3.97 -6.09
CA VAL A 53 2.76 3.32 -7.04
C VAL A 53 3.92 2.68 -6.29
N VAL A 54 4.10 1.37 -6.45
CA VAL A 54 5.21 0.62 -5.87
C VAL A 54 6.11 0.09 -6.99
N SER A 55 7.42 0.31 -6.84
CA SER A 55 8.44 -0.10 -7.82
C SER A 55 9.71 -0.58 -7.13
N VAL A 56 10.42 -1.53 -7.76
CA VAL A 56 11.74 -1.98 -7.28
C VAL A 56 12.80 -0.96 -7.66
N ARG A 57 13.56 -0.44 -6.67
CA ARG A 57 14.78 0.33 -6.93
C ARG A 57 15.98 -0.60 -6.99
N ARG A 58 16.70 -0.58 -8.11
CA ARG A 58 17.97 -1.31 -8.26
C ARG A 58 19.11 -0.48 -7.67
N LYS A 59 19.96 -1.11 -6.88
CA LYS A 59 21.22 -0.53 -6.37
C LYS A 59 22.33 -0.72 -7.39
#